data_AF-A0A9E4YGM7-F1
#
_entry.id   AF-A0A9E4YGM7-F1
#
_cell.length_a   1.000
_cell.length_b   1.000
_cell.length_c   1.000
_cell.angle_alpha   90.00
_cell.angle_beta   90.00
_cell.angle_gamma   90.00
#
_symmetry.space_group_name_H-M   'P 1'
#
loop_
_entity.id
_entity.type
_entity.pdbx_description
1 polymer ?
#
loop_
_entity_poly.entity_id
_entity_poly.type
_entity_poly.pdbx_seq_one_letter_code
_entity_poly.pdbx_strand_id
1 'polypeptide(L)'
;MAGAEVEAIKKDLADINAFVKERFDPVTRDVGLLKEETERIKQEVQRTQQRERNTRRSALARTAEESSLPKVPGGPYVGMDILDLALVRRFAYSQRREGFGPVWIERAEEAKRLLVASITPADIQASHEAATRKLDSWFSVDSKSTGQFQGFSRSMLQSMTRAAMDSTTAGAGDELVATLESRELWLDVNLQTLVAPLIPTFPMPSNPFDIPRQLGDVSFFPGTENIPTTSTALSTGKTTLTAFELVGQVPYSFTLEEDGVIAMLPEIRAGLVRNVAEVLDDIVLNADSSATNNINADGATIAPTDAGKGHWLIGYDGLMHLPLVDNTAQSNDHAAAVSDDMFNEIRVKLGKYGARPSQLAWVMDVNTFIRAQSVSQFRTMDKLGPNATLLTGMLGAIEGIPVIVSEQMRLADIDGKVTDAGNGTDTGRLLVVNRTQWAQGFRRELTIDVDRDTQKRQTVVTVSFRHALTERSGARSSASHTGLQYNITGVV
;
A
#
# COMPACT_ATOMS: atom_id res chain seq x y z
N MET A 1 -25.56 55.05 72.16
CA MET A 1 -24.10 55.01 72.31
C MET A 1 -23.43 53.80 71.63
N ALA A 2 -24.08 52.64 71.50
CA ALA A 2 -23.46 51.44 70.90
C ALA A 2 -23.18 51.48 69.37
N GLY A 3 -23.82 52.35 68.59
CA GLY A 3 -23.64 52.39 67.13
C GLY A 3 -22.36 53.10 66.65
N ALA A 4 -21.93 54.14 67.38
CA ALA A 4 -20.74 54.92 67.01
C ALA A 4 -19.43 54.18 67.33
N GLU A 5 -19.42 53.39 68.42
CA GLU A 5 -18.27 52.57 68.79
C GLU A 5 -18.05 51.40 67.81
N VAL A 6 -19.12 50.81 67.27
CA VAL A 6 -19.02 49.72 66.28
C VAL A 6 -18.48 50.23 64.94
N GLU A 7 -18.86 51.43 64.52
CA GLU A 7 -18.31 52.08 63.32
C GLU A 7 -16.83 52.43 63.49
N ALA A 8 -16.42 52.93 64.65
CA ALA A 8 -15.02 53.19 64.96
C ALA A 8 -14.17 51.91 64.94
N ILE A 9 -14.67 50.83 65.57
CA ILE A 9 -13.99 49.53 65.58
C ILE A 9 -13.89 48.91 64.18
N LYS A 10 -14.91 49.08 63.33
CA LYS A 10 -14.85 48.61 61.93
C LYS A 10 -13.83 49.38 61.10
N LYS A 11 -13.69 50.68 61.35
CA LYS A 11 -12.69 51.52 60.68
C LYS A 11 -11.28 51.13 61.11
N ASP A 12 -11.06 50.91 62.41
CA ASP A 12 -9.77 50.44 62.92
C ASP A 12 -9.42 49.04 62.39
N LEU A 13 -10.39 48.12 62.30
CA LEU A 13 -10.19 46.80 61.70
C LEU A 13 -9.88 46.88 60.20
N ALA A 14 -10.50 47.81 59.46
CA ALA A 14 -10.19 48.02 58.05
C ALA A 14 -8.77 48.57 57.85
N ASP A 15 -8.35 49.50 58.69
CA ASP A 15 -7.01 50.09 58.66
C ASP A 15 -5.94 49.05 59.06
N ILE A 16 -6.22 48.20 60.04
CA ILE A 16 -5.34 47.07 60.42
C ILE A 16 -5.25 46.04 59.28
N ASN A 17 -6.36 45.73 58.62
CA ASN A 17 -6.35 44.75 57.53
C ASN A 17 -5.63 45.29 56.28
N ALA A 18 -5.73 46.60 56.02
CA ALA A 18 -4.94 47.27 54.99
C ALA A 18 -3.43 47.26 55.33
N PHE A 19 -3.07 47.54 56.59
CA PHE A 19 -1.70 47.51 57.07
C PHE A 19 -1.06 46.11 56.99
N VAL A 20 -1.82 45.05 57.31
CA VAL A 20 -1.35 43.66 57.21
C VAL A 20 -1.16 43.25 55.75
N LYS A 21 -2.05 43.67 54.85
CA LYS A 21 -1.98 43.34 53.42
C LYS A 21 -0.81 44.02 52.70
N GLU A 22 -0.43 45.22 53.13
CA GLU A 22 0.72 45.96 52.58
C GLU A 22 2.07 45.36 53.03
N ARG A 23 2.12 44.70 54.19
CA ARG A 23 3.38 44.27 54.82
C ARG A 23 3.66 42.76 54.77
N PHE A 24 2.64 41.92 54.60
CA PHE A 24 2.76 40.45 54.70
C PHE A 24 2.45 39.67 53.42
N ASP A 25 2.33 40.31 52.25
CA ASP A 25 2.18 39.62 50.97
C ASP A 25 3.49 39.66 50.16
N PRO A 26 4.43 38.72 50.37
CA PRO A 26 5.74 38.73 49.72
C PRO A 26 5.66 38.58 48.19
N VAL A 27 4.57 38.00 47.68
CA VAL A 27 4.39 37.72 46.26
C VAL A 27 4.08 38.99 45.46
N THR A 28 3.32 39.94 46.00
CA THR A 28 2.95 41.17 45.29
C THR A 28 4.08 42.21 45.27
N ARG A 29 4.91 42.28 46.32
CA ARG A 29 6.08 43.17 46.37
C ARG A 29 7.18 42.75 45.41
N ASP A 30 7.52 41.46 45.36
CA ASP A 30 8.58 40.95 44.48
C ASP A 30 8.16 40.99 43.00
N VAL A 31 6.87 40.74 42.70
CA VAL A 31 6.33 40.89 41.35
C VAL A 31 6.25 42.36 40.90
N GLY A 32 6.02 43.30 41.83
CA GLY A 32 6.05 44.74 41.56
C GLY A 32 7.45 45.24 41.22
N LEU A 33 8.44 44.86 42.01
CA LEU A 33 9.86 45.21 41.79
C LEU A 33 10.38 44.63 40.46
N LEU A 34 10.03 43.38 40.14
CA LEU A 34 10.38 42.76 38.86
C LEU A 34 9.71 43.47 37.67
N LYS A 35 8.50 44.00 37.82
CA LYS A 35 7.82 44.79 36.77
C LYS A 35 8.50 46.14 36.53
N GLU A 36 8.92 46.83 37.57
CA GLU A 36 9.65 48.09 37.44
C GLU A 36 11.04 47.87 36.81
N GLU A 37 11.73 46.82 37.21
CA GLU A 37 13.06 46.49 36.68
C GLU A 37 12.99 46.01 35.22
N THR A 38 11.96 45.25 34.86
CA THR A 38 11.73 44.87 33.45
C THR A 38 11.38 46.06 32.57
N GLU A 39 10.56 47.01 33.02
CA GLU A 39 10.28 48.24 32.26
C GLU A 39 11.51 49.14 32.14
N ARG A 40 12.34 49.23 33.19
CA ARG A 40 13.62 49.95 33.12
C ARG A 40 14.58 49.33 32.11
N ILE A 41 14.77 48.00 32.15
CA ILE A 41 15.63 47.27 31.20
C ILE A 41 15.12 47.45 29.77
N LYS A 42 13.80 47.39 29.57
CA LYS A 42 13.16 47.61 28.26
C LYS A 42 13.45 49.01 27.71
N GLN A 43 13.38 50.06 28.54
CA GLN A 43 13.75 51.42 28.13
C GLN A 43 15.25 51.55 27.81
N GLU A 44 16.12 50.88 28.56
CA GLU A 44 17.57 50.88 28.34
C GLU A 44 17.96 50.16 27.04
N VAL A 45 17.30 49.03 26.75
CA VAL A 45 17.43 48.31 25.46
C VAL A 45 16.96 49.20 24.30
N GLN A 46 15.83 49.91 24.44
CA GLN A 46 15.34 50.83 23.40
C GLN A 46 16.34 51.97 23.13
N ARG A 47 16.91 52.58 24.18
CA ARG A 47 17.93 53.62 24.03
C ARG A 47 19.20 53.10 23.38
N THR A 48 19.60 51.87 23.70
CA THR A 48 20.78 51.22 23.11
C THR A 48 20.56 50.90 21.63
N GLN A 49 19.36 50.42 21.27
CA GLN A 49 18.98 50.20 19.88
C GLN A 49 18.93 51.51 19.08
N GLN A 50 18.45 52.61 19.69
CA GLN A 50 18.47 53.93 19.05
C GLN A 50 19.89 54.45 18.86
N ARG A 51 20.78 54.28 19.85
CA ARG A 51 22.21 54.61 19.71
C ARG A 51 22.86 53.81 18.58
N GLU A 52 22.68 52.49 18.54
CA GLU A 52 23.20 51.66 17.43
C GLU A 52 22.68 52.12 16.07
N ARG A 53 21.37 52.42 15.97
CA ARG A 53 20.78 52.92 14.71
C ARG A 53 21.40 54.25 14.30
N ASN A 54 21.64 55.16 15.23
CA ASN A 54 22.26 56.45 14.94
C ASN A 54 23.73 56.30 14.58
N THR A 55 24.49 55.42 15.24
CA THR A 55 25.88 55.12 14.88
C THR A 55 25.96 54.50 13.49
N ARG A 56 25.09 53.52 13.17
CA ARG A 56 25.01 52.92 11.82
C ARG A 56 24.58 53.95 10.77
N ARG A 57 23.63 54.83 11.08
CA ARG A 57 23.20 55.91 10.19
C ARG A 57 24.33 56.92 9.93
N SER A 58 25.10 57.26 10.97
CA SER A 58 26.27 58.15 10.84
C SER A 58 27.43 57.50 10.08
N ALA A 59 27.63 56.19 10.22
CA ALA A 59 28.60 55.43 9.44
C ALA A 59 28.20 55.36 7.96
N LEU A 60 26.91 55.09 7.67
CA LEU A 60 26.36 55.07 6.31
C LEU A 60 26.40 56.45 5.63
N ALA A 61 26.14 57.53 6.38
CA ALA A 61 26.25 58.90 5.86
C ALA A 61 27.70 59.25 5.48
N ARG A 62 28.69 58.83 6.28
CA ARG A 62 30.11 59.00 5.95
C ARG A 62 30.54 58.19 4.72
N THR A 63 29.95 57.01 4.50
CA THR A 63 30.23 56.19 3.30
C THR A 63 29.55 56.73 2.03
N ALA A 64 28.45 57.49 2.17
CA ALA A 64 27.68 58.05 1.05
C ALA A 64 28.27 59.37 0.49
N GLU A 65 29.05 60.12 1.28
CA GLU A 65 29.67 61.38 0.83
C GLU A 65 30.88 61.17 -0.10
N GLU A 66 31.45 59.96 -0.21
CA GLU A 66 32.79 59.77 -0.79
C GLU A 66 32.87 58.99 -2.12
N SER A 67 31.79 58.42 -2.69
CA SER A 67 31.86 57.87 -4.06
C SER A 67 30.49 57.66 -4.71
N SER A 68 30.39 57.91 -6.01
CA SER A 68 29.24 57.54 -6.84
C SER A 68 29.08 56.01 -6.89
N LEU A 69 28.12 55.49 -6.14
CA LEU A 69 27.94 54.06 -5.95
C LEU A 69 27.50 53.35 -7.25
N PRO A 70 28.06 52.17 -7.59
CA PRO A 70 27.71 51.43 -8.79
C PRO A 70 26.29 50.83 -8.69
N LYS A 71 25.51 50.98 -9.77
CA LYS A 71 24.14 50.47 -9.90
C LYS A 71 24.10 49.06 -10.46
N VAL A 72 23.10 48.26 -10.09
CA VAL A 72 22.99 46.88 -10.58
C VAL A 72 22.70 46.85 -12.09
N PRO A 73 23.53 46.13 -12.88
CA PRO A 73 23.45 46.17 -14.35
C PRO A 73 22.43 45.20 -14.96
N GLY A 74 21.93 44.18 -14.24
CA GLY A 74 21.04 43.16 -14.79
C GLY A 74 20.15 42.46 -13.77
N GLY A 75 18.96 41.99 -14.19
CA GLY A 75 18.01 41.24 -13.36
C GLY A 75 16.85 42.05 -12.77
N PRO A 76 16.10 41.49 -11.79
CA PRO A 76 14.90 42.13 -11.24
C PRO A 76 15.16 43.39 -10.39
N TYR A 77 16.43 43.69 -10.08
CA TYR A 77 16.86 44.84 -9.26
C TYR A 77 17.72 45.85 -10.05
N VAL A 78 17.61 45.88 -11.37
CA VAL A 78 18.36 46.79 -12.25
C VAL A 78 18.14 48.24 -11.87
N GLY A 79 19.24 49.01 -11.81
CA GLY A 79 19.23 50.44 -11.53
C GLY A 79 19.19 50.81 -10.04
N MET A 80 18.99 49.84 -9.14
CA MET A 80 19.12 50.05 -7.69
C MET A 80 20.59 50.20 -7.30
N ASP A 81 20.86 51.13 -6.38
CA ASP A 81 22.18 51.25 -5.78
C ASP A 81 22.37 50.23 -4.64
N ILE A 82 23.58 50.17 -4.08
CA ILE A 82 23.93 49.21 -3.02
C ILE A 82 23.12 49.48 -1.72
N LEU A 83 22.70 50.73 -1.48
CA LEU A 83 21.91 51.11 -0.30
C LEU A 83 20.46 50.68 -0.45
N ASP A 84 19.87 50.84 -1.64
CA ASP A 84 18.54 50.35 -2.01
C ASP A 84 18.46 48.83 -1.85
N LEU A 85 19.49 48.11 -2.32
CA LEU A 85 19.59 46.65 -2.15
C LEU A 85 19.74 46.22 -0.69
N ALA A 86 20.50 46.98 0.12
CA ALA A 86 20.62 46.71 1.54
C ALA A 86 19.28 46.92 2.27
N LEU A 87 18.48 47.89 1.83
CA LEU A 87 17.15 48.17 2.38
C LEU A 87 16.15 47.07 2.02
N VAL A 88 16.12 46.66 0.75
CA VAL A 88 15.30 45.53 0.25
C VAL A 88 15.67 44.23 0.96
N ARG A 89 16.98 43.97 1.13
CA ARG A 89 17.48 42.80 1.86
C ARG A 89 17.01 42.82 3.32
N ARG A 90 17.11 43.96 4.01
CA ARG A 90 16.68 44.10 5.41
C ARG A 90 15.17 43.92 5.56
N PHE A 91 14.39 44.40 4.59
CA PHE A 91 12.94 44.22 4.55
C PHE A 91 12.55 42.75 4.31
N ALA A 92 13.25 42.06 3.40
CA ALA A 92 13.07 40.62 3.17
C ALA A 92 13.45 39.78 4.41
N TYR A 93 14.49 40.17 5.15
CA TYR A 93 14.85 39.52 6.42
C TYR A 93 13.84 39.79 7.54
N SER A 94 13.20 40.98 7.59
CA SER A 94 12.11 41.22 8.54
C SER A 94 10.85 40.42 8.18
N GLN A 95 10.56 40.22 6.89
CA GLN A 95 9.45 39.35 6.45
C GLN A 95 9.62 37.89 6.86
N ARG A 96 10.85 37.41 7.06
CA ARG A 96 11.12 36.02 7.49
C ARG A 96 10.93 35.79 9.00
N ARG A 97 10.81 36.85 9.81
CA ARG A 97 10.78 36.77 11.28
C ARG A 97 9.42 37.00 11.93
N GLU A 98 8.40 37.51 11.22
CA GLU A 98 7.09 37.83 11.80
C GLU A 98 5.95 37.12 11.04
N GLY A 99 5.09 36.41 11.76
CA GLY A 99 3.88 35.79 11.21
C GLY A 99 2.84 36.85 10.82
N PHE A 100 2.14 36.62 9.71
CA PHE A 100 1.20 37.54 9.07
C PHE A 100 0.14 38.10 10.04
N GLY A 101 0.04 39.43 10.16
CA GLY A 101 -0.96 40.14 10.99
C GLY A 101 -1.14 41.62 10.60
N PRO A 102 -2.21 42.30 11.08
CA PRO A 102 -2.64 43.64 10.65
C PRO A 102 -1.61 44.76 10.86
N VAL A 103 -0.68 44.58 11.81
CA VAL A 103 0.46 45.50 12.09
C VAL A 103 1.40 45.64 10.87
N TRP A 104 1.43 44.65 9.98
CA TRP A 104 2.20 44.67 8.74
C TRP A 104 1.68 45.74 7.76
N ILE A 105 0.36 45.91 7.66
CA ILE A 105 -0.28 46.87 6.74
C ILE A 105 0.06 48.30 7.18
N GLU A 106 -0.08 48.60 8.47
CA GLU A 106 0.20 49.92 9.01
C GLU A 106 1.68 50.31 8.89
N ARG A 107 2.61 49.38 9.16
CA ARG A 107 4.05 49.64 9.00
C ARG A 107 4.49 49.76 7.54
N ALA A 108 3.83 49.05 6.62
CA ALA A 108 4.09 49.17 5.19
C ALA A 108 3.60 50.54 4.66
N GLU A 109 2.45 51.02 5.12
CA GLU A 109 1.95 52.36 4.79
C GLU A 109 2.81 53.48 5.37
N GLU A 110 3.32 53.30 6.59
CA GLU A 110 4.21 54.26 7.25
C GLU A 110 5.57 54.33 6.54
N ALA A 111 6.12 53.19 6.10
CA ALA A 111 7.31 53.13 5.26
C ALA A 111 7.08 53.80 3.89
N LYS A 112 5.88 53.64 3.31
CA LYS A 112 5.47 54.28 2.06
C LYS A 112 5.38 55.81 2.20
N ARG A 113 4.83 56.31 3.31
CA ARG A 113 4.80 57.76 3.62
C ARG A 113 6.20 58.37 3.80
N LEU A 114 7.08 57.68 4.50
CA LEU A 114 8.45 58.16 4.75
C LEU A 114 9.30 58.22 3.48
N LEU A 115 9.05 57.32 2.52
CA LEU A 115 9.68 57.33 1.19
C LEU A 115 9.17 58.46 0.30
N VAL A 116 7.90 58.84 0.45
CA VAL A 116 7.27 59.95 -0.30
C VAL A 116 7.71 61.32 0.23
N ALA A 117 8.00 61.44 1.53
CA ALA A 117 8.40 62.72 2.13
C ALA A 117 9.83 63.17 1.79
N SER A 118 10.67 62.30 1.21
CA SER A 118 12.11 62.57 1.03
C SER A 118 12.52 63.12 -0.35
N ILE A 119 11.59 63.47 -1.27
CA ILE A 119 11.97 63.76 -2.67
C ILE A 119 11.16 64.90 -3.31
N THR A 120 11.86 65.96 -3.74
CA THR A 120 11.55 66.85 -4.89
C THR A 120 12.82 66.89 -5.77
N PRO A 121 12.81 67.21 -7.09
CA PRO A 121 11.78 67.72 -8.00
C PRO A 121 11.50 66.86 -9.28
N ALA A 122 10.41 67.22 -9.97
CA ALA A 122 9.84 66.91 -11.31
C ALA A 122 10.27 65.68 -12.17
N ASP A 123 11.55 65.32 -12.30
CA ASP A 123 11.97 64.30 -13.30
C ASP A 123 11.65 62.86 -12.88
N ILE A 124 11.26 62.66 -11.62
CA ILE A 124 10.93 61.36 -11.04
C ILE A 124 9.46 60.96 -11.30
N GLN A 125 8.59 61.89 -11.69
CA GLN A 125 7.14 61.66 -11.79
C GLN A 125 6.75 60.62 -12.86
N ALA A 126 7.44 60.60 -14.00
CA ALA A 126 7.21 59.62 -15.08
C ALA A 126 7.70 58.20 -14.72
N SER A 127 8.81 58.10 -13.98
CA SER A 127 9.31 56.82 -13.46
C SER A 127 8.46 56.29 -12.29
N HIS A 128 7.83 57.20 -11.55
CA HIS A 128 6.95 56.89 -10.43
C HIS A 128 5.60 56.33 -10.86
N GLU A 129 4.95 56.86 -11.91
CA GLU A 129 3.72 56.28 -12.47
C GLU A 129 3.93 54.85 -13.02
N ALA A 130 5.12 54.59 -13.57
CA ALA A 130 5.51 53.26 -14.04
C ALA A 130 5.78 52.29 -12.87
N ALA A 131 6.35 52.80 -11.77
CA ALA A 131 6.60 52.02 -10.55
C ALA A 131 5.31 51.74 -9.76
N THR A 132 4.37 52.69 -9.70
CA THR A 132 3.07 52.50 -9.03
C THR A 132 2.17 51.53 -9.78
N ARG A 133 2.14 51.55 -11.13
CA ARG A 133 1.44 50.52 -11.93
C ARG A 133 2.01 49.10 -11.75
N LYS A 134 3.32 48.96 -11.56
CA LYS A 134 3.97 47.66 -11.28
C LYS A 134 3.78 47.21 -9.83
N LEU A 135 3.60 48.13 -8.89
CA LEU A 135 3.25 47.81 -7.50
C LEU A 135 1.78 47.41 -7.37
N ASP A 136 0.85 48.06 -8.10
CA ASP A 136 -0.57 47.67 -8.09
C ASP A 136 -0.79 46.24 -8.64
N SER A 137 0.01 45.79 -9.61
CA SER A 137 -0.05 44.40 -10.09
C SER A 137 0.53 43.36 -9.13
N TRP A 138 1.31 43.80 -8.12
CA TRP A 138 1.83 42.92 -7.07
C TRP A 138 0.91 42.84 -5.85
N PHE A 139 0.00 43.81 -5.70
CA PHE A 139 -0.96 43.88 -4.58
C PHE A 139 -2.41 43.57 -4.97
N SER A 140 -2.76 43.45 -6.27
CA SER A 140 -4.06 42.91 -6.65
C SER A 140 -4.13 41.43 -6.32
N VAL A 141 -4.87 41.09 -5.26
CA VAL A 141 -5.22 39.72 -4.88
C VAL A 141 -5.97 39.06 -6.04
N ASP A 142 -5.27 38.21 -6.79
CA ASP A 142 -5.91 37.22 -7.66
C ASP A 142 -6.65 36.22 -6.75
N SER A 143 -7.97 36.24 -6.79
CA SER A 143 -8.87 35.44 -5.95
C SER A 143 -8.92 33.94 -6.32
N LYS A 144 -7.80 33.36 -6.75
CA LYS A 144 -7.71 31.93 -7.08
C LYS A 144 -6.71 31.21 -6.18
N SER A 145 -7.26 30.39 -5.28
CA SER A 145 -6.54 29.52 -4.35
C SER A 145 -5.52 28.64 -5.07
N THR A 146 -4.23 28.80 -4.74
CA THR A 146 -3.16 27.89 -5.22
C THR A 146 -2.37 27.32 -4.04
N GLY A 147 -2.76 26.11 -3.61
CA GLY A 147 -1.92 24.93 -3.31
C GLY A 147 -0.65 24.97 -2.44
N GLN A 148 -0.14 26.09 -1.95
CA GLN A 148 1.19 26.13 -1.31
C GLN A 148 1.19 26.04 0.23
N PHE A 149 0.05 26.25 0.88
CA PHE A 149 -0.03 26.21 2.35
C PHE A 149 -0.18 24.81 2.97
N GLN A 150 -0.53 23.78 2.18
CA GLN A 150 -0.59 22.39 2.69
C GLN A 150 0.78 21.68 2.70
N GLY A 151 1.78 22.19 1.97
CA GLY A 151 3.12 21.58 1.94
C GLY A 151 3.97 21.91 3.17
N PHE A 152 3.79 23.10 3.74
CA PHE A 152 4.67 23.59 4.81
C PHE A 152 4.39 22.93 6.17
N SER A 153 3.12 22.69 6.50
CA SER A 153 2.72 22.01 7.75
C SER A 153 3.13 20.54 7.79
N ARG A 154 3.15 19.86 6.63
CA ARG A 154 3.61 18.46 6.51
C ARG A 154 5.12 18.32 6.77
N SER A 155 5.91 19.28 6.29
CA SER A 155 7.38 19.24 6.43
C SER A 155 7.85 19.39 7.89
N MET A 156 7.08 20.10 8.71
CA MET A 156 7.41 20.36 10.11
C MET A 156 6.97 19.23 11.05
N LEU A 157 5.88 18.53 10.71
CA LEU A 157 5.49 17.30 11.40
C LEU A 157 6.46 16.14 11.09
N GLN A 158 7.04 16.11 9.89
CA GLN A 158 7.98 15.08 9.47
C GLN A 158 9.39 15.24 10.08
N SER A 159 9.77 16.43 10.53
CA SER A 159 11.07 16.65 11.18
C SER A 159 11.08 16.28 12.66
N MET A 160 9.91 16.27 13.33
CA MET A 160 9.78 15.86 14.73
C MET A 160 9.71 14.34 14.93
N THR A 161 9.41 13.55 13.89
CA THR A 161 9.42 12.07 13.94
C THR A 161 10.79 11.44 13.71
N ARG A 162 11.83 12.22 13.38
CA ARG A 162 13.17 11.72 13.01
C ARG A 162 14.13 11.49 14.19
N ALA A 163 13.67 11.63 15.44
CA ALA A 163 14.43 11.34 16.65
C ALA A 163 13.95 10.05 17.36
N ALA A 164 13.22 9.19 16.64
CA ALA A 164 12.85 7.84 17.07
C ALA A 164 13.61 6.81 16.20
N MET A 165 13.87 5.63 16.75
CA MET A 165 14.38 4.49 15.97
C MET A 165 13.45 4.24 14.77
N ASP A 166 14.00 4.22 13.56
CA ASP A 166 13.26 4.17 12.28
C ASP A 166 13.91 3.12 11.36
N SER A 167 13.07 2.29 10.73
CA SER A 167 13.37 1.16 9.83
C SER A 167 14.02 1.55 8.49
N THR A 168 14.66 2.71 8.41
CA THR A 168 15.15 3.27 7.15
C THR A 168 16.59 3.82 7.26
N THR A 169 17.22 3.72 8.42
CA THR A 169 18.58 4.24 8.66
C THR A 169 19.57 3.09 8.89
N ALA A 170 20.50 2.91 7.96
CA ALA A 170 21.59 1.94 8.09
C ALA A 170 22.40 2.19 9.39
N GLY A 171 22.55 1.17 10.22
CA GLY A 171 23.26 1.22 11.51
C GLY A 171 22.41 1.61 12.73
N ALA A 172 21.08 1.75 12.61
CA ALA A 172 20.18 2.08 13.72
C ALA A 172 18.84 1.32 13.68
N GLY A 173 18.90 -0.01 13.53
CA GLY A 173 17.73 -0.90 13.64
C GLY A 173 17.33 -1.63 12.36
N ASP A 174 17.88 -1.25 11.20
CA ASP A 174 17.65 -1.89 9.89
C ASP A 174 18.00 -3.40 9.87
N GLU A 175 18.92 -3.82 10.74
CA GLU A 175 19.36 -5.22 10.89
C GLU A 175 18.41 -6.08 11.75
N LEU A 176 17.45 -5.45 12.46
CA LEU A 176 16.45 -6.11 13.31
C LEU A 176 15.03 -6.03 12.74
N VAL A 177 14.86 -5.43 11.56
CA VAL A 177 13.55 -5.30 10.88
C VAL A 177 13.24 -6.59 10.09
N ALA A 178 11.99 -7.05 10.21
CA ALA A 178 11.40 -8.36 9.89
C ALA A 178 11.48 -8.85 8.41
N THR A 179 12.62 -8.70 7.74
CA THR A 179 12.82 -9.20 6.36
C THR A 179 13.19 -10.69 6.35
N LEU A 180 13.88 -11.20 7.37
CA LEU A 180 14.18 -12.64 7.50
C LEU A 180 12.95 -13.44 7.96
N GLU A 181 12.21 -12.94 8.96
CA GLU A 181 10.97 -13.56 9.45
C GLU A 181 9.89 -13.65 8.36
N SER A 182 9.71 -12.60 7.54
CA SER A 182 8.76 -12.64 6.42
C SER A 182 9.14 -13.72 5.39
N ARG A 183 10.43 -13.97 5.19
CA ARG A 183 10.92 -15.02 4.27
C ARG A 183 10.73 -16.43 4.83
N GLU A 184 10.90 -16.62 6.14
CA GLU A 184 10.63 -17.91 6.79
C GLU A 184 9.13 -18.22 6.84
N LEU A 185 8.28 -17.22 7.14
CA LEU A 185 6.82 -17.35 7.06
C LEU A 185 6.36 -17.66 5.63
N TRP A 186 7.00 -17.05 4.63
CA TRP A 186 6.72 -17.37 3.23
C TRP A 186 7.09 -18.81 2.86
N LEU A 187 8.20 -19.33 3.38
CA LEU A 187 8.60 -20.72 3.19
C LEU A 187 7.61 -21.69 3.86
N ASP A 188 7.10 -21.34 5.05
CA ASP A 188 6.07 -22.14 5.74
C ASP A 188 4.75 -22.16 4.96
N VAL A 189 4.29 -21.01 4.46
CA VAL A 189 3.09 -20.96 3.58
C VAL A 189 3.28 -21.79 2.32
N ASN A 190 4.45 -21.72 1.67
CA ASN A 190 4.71 -22.53 0.48
C ASN A 190 4.81 -24.04 0.80
N LEU A 191 5.19 -24.41 2.02
CA LEU A 191 5.23 -25.81 2.45
C LEU A 191 3.85 -26.34 2.81
N GLN A 192 2.96 -25.47 3.28
CA GLN A 192 1.57 -25.81 3.61
C GLN A 192 0.64 -25.81 2.38
N THR A 193 0.98 -25.10 1.32
CA THR A 193 0.21 -25.11 0.06
C THR A 193 0.45 -26.38 -0.76
N LEU A 194 -0.61 -26.88 -1.40
CA LEU A 194 -0.62 -28.12 -2.17
C LEU A 194 -0.66 -27.85 -3.68
N VAL A 195 -1.37 -26.81 -4.12
CA VAL A 195 -1.60 -26.52 -5.55
C VAL A 195 -0.64 -25.44 -6.05
N ALA A 196 -0.43 -24.37 -5.27
CA ALA A 196 0.45 -23.26 -5.65
C ALA A 196 1.89 -23.72 -6.03
N PRO A 197 2.56 -24.66 -5.32
CA PRO A 197 3.93 -25.07 -5.66
C PRO A 197 4.06 -25.78 -7.02
N LEU A 198 2.96 -26.21 -7.62
CA LEU A 198 2.97 -26.88 -8.93
C LEU A 198 3.26 -25.91 -10.07
N ILE A 199 3.01 -24.63 -9.86
CA ILE A 199 3.09 -23.60 -10.89
C ILE A 199 4.44 -22.87 -10.74
N PRO A 200 5.20 -22.69 -11.84
CA PRO A 200 6.45 -21.95 -11.78
C PRO A 200 6.20 -20.48 -11.37
N THR A 201 6.96 -20.02 -10.37
CA THR A 201 6.92 -18.66 -9.86
C THR A 201 7.84 -17.74 -10.65
N PHE A 202 7.39 -16.49 -10.87
CA PHE A 202 8.18 -15.43 -11.45
C PHE A 202 8.19 -14.21 -10.52
N PRO A 203 9.37 -13.69 -10.13
CA PRO A 203 9.43 -12.46 -9.36
C PRO A 203 8.97 -11.29 -10.25
N MET A 204 7.95 -10.54 -9.81
CA MET A 204 7.41 -9.42 -10.58
C MET A 204 8.02 -8.09 -10.11
N PRO A 205 8.87 -7.42 -10.90
CA PRO A 205 9.42 -6.10 -10.53
C PRO A 205 8.41 -4.96 -10.74
N SER A 206 7.50 -5.09 -11.70
CA SER A 206 6.44 -4.11 -12.02
C SER A 206 5.05 -4.75 -11.95
N ASN A 207 4.01 -3.91 -11.85
CA ASN A 207 2.63 -4.35 -12.01
C ASN A 207 1.94 -3.40 -13.01
N PRO A 208 1.56 -3.84 -14.21
CA PRO A 208 1.69 -5.21 -14.74
C PRO A 208 3.14 -5.59 -15.12
N PHE A 209 3.39 -6.89 -15.35
CA PHE A 209 4.67 -7.44 -15.83
C PHE A 209 4.45 -8.33 -17.05
N ASP A 210 5.14 -8.06 -18.16
CA ASP A 210 5.01 -8.84 -19.39
C ASP A 210 6.02 -9.99 -19.39
N ILE A 211 5.54 -11.23 -19.51
CA ILE A 211 6.37 -12.42 -19.73
C ILE A 211 6.36 -12.80 -21.22
N PRO A 212 7.52 -13.16 -21.81
CA PRO A 212 7.57 -13.59 -23.19
C PRO A 212 6.89 -14.95 -23.35
N ARG A 213 6.00 -15.04 -24.33
CA ARG A 213 5.45 -16.32 -24.77
C ARG A 213 6.58 -17.12 -25.45
N GLN A 214 6.47 -18.45 -25.41
CA GLN A 214 7.37 -19.30 -26.19
C GLN A 214 7.32 -18.86 -27.67
N LEU A 215 8.49 -18.76 -28.30
CA LEU A 215 8.61 -18.44 -29.73
C LEU A 215 7.83 -19.48 -30.54
N GLY A 216 7.31 -19.07 -31.71
CA GLY A 216 6.75 -20.00 -32.67
C GLY A 216 7.77 -21.09 -33.08
N ASP A 217 7.26 -22.21 -33.58
CA ASP A 217 8.12 -23.29 -34.09
C ASP A 217 8.73 -22.90 -35.45
N VAL A 218 9.95 -23.38 -35.72
CA VAL A 218 10.58 -23.24 -37.04
C VAL A 218 10.01 -24.32 -37.97
N SER A 219 9.55 -23.93 -39.16
CA SER A 219 9.17 -24.90 -40.18
C SER A 219 10.42 -25.47 -40.84
N PHE A 220 10.53 -26.79 -40.86
CA PHE A 220 11.61 -27.49 -41.57
C PHE A 220 11.15 -27.78 -43.00
N PHE A 221 11.87 -27.25 -43.98
CA PHE A 221 11.63 -27.52 -45.40
C PHE A 221 12.69 -28.50 -45.93
N PRO A 222 12.33 -29.44 -46.83
CA PRO A 222 13.31 -30.28 -47.49
C PRO A 222 14.27 -29.41 -48.33
N GLY A 223 15.57 -29.61 -48.15
CA GLY A 223 16.59 -28.90 -48.92
C GLY A 223 16.79 -29.52 -50.30
N THR A 224 17.08 -28.68 -51.29
CA THR A 224 17.54 -29.10 -52.62
C THR A 224 18.93 -28.50 -52.86
N GLU A 225 19.83 -29.26 -53.47
CA GLU A 225 21.19 -28.80 -53.74
C GLU A 225 21.19 -27.51 -54.58
N ASN A 226 22.01 -26.53 -54.19
CA ASN A 226 22.17 -25.22 -54.85
C ASN A 226 20.91 -24.33 -54.89
N ILE A 227 19.90 -24.57 -54.05
CA ILE A 227 18.72 -23.70 -53.93
C ILE A 227 18.69 -23.06 -52.53
N PRO A 228 18.47 -21.72 -52.40
CA PRO A 228 18.30 -21.07 -51.10
C PRO A 228 17.11 -21.68 -50.34
N THR A 229 17.32 -22.00 -49.07
CA THR A 229 16.28 -22.55 -48.19
C THR A 229 15.26 -21.48 -47.83
N THR A 230 13.97 -21.84 -47.82
CA THR A 230 12.91 -20.99 -47.29
C THR A 230 13.12 -20.71 -45.80
N SER A 231 13.12 -19.45 -45.40
CA SER A 231 13.23 -19.05 -43.99
C SER A 231 11.86 -18.92 -43.34
N THR A 232 11.75 -19.33 -42.07
CA THR A 232 10.57 -19.10 -41.25
C THR A 232 10.81 -17.91 -40.34
N ALA A 233 9.93 -16.90 -40.39
CA ALA A 233 9.89 -15.85 -39.39
C ALA A 233 9.18 -16.39 -38.13
N LEU A 234 9.88 -16.43 -37.00
CA LEU A 234 9.30 -16.89 -35.73
C LEU A 234 8.30 -15.86 -35.21
N SER A 235 7.09 -16.32 -34.87
CA SER A 235 6.12 -15.47 -34.19
C SER A 235 6.55 -15.22 -32.75
N THR A 236 6.47 -13.96 -32.33
CA THR A 236 6.66 -13.55 -30.93
C THR A 236 5.31 -13.19 -30.33
N GLY A 237 5.17 -13.41 -29.02
CA GLY A 237 3.99 -13.04 -28.27
C GLY A 237 4.37 -12.66 -26.85
N LYS A 238 3.53 -11.87 -26.20
CA LYS A 238 3.66 -11.53 -24.78
C LYS A 238 2.37 -11.88 -24.05
N THR A 239 2.52 -12.32 -22.80
CA THR A 239 1.42 -12.44 -21.85
C THR A 239 1.66 -11.47 -20.71
N THR A 240 0.64 -10.76 -20.28
CA THR A 240 0.71 -9.80 -19.18
C THR A 240 0.27 -10.46 -17.87
N LEU A 241 1.16 -10.47 -16.88
CA LEU A 241 0.85 -10.80 -15.48
C LEU A 241 0.40 -9.53 -14.75
N THR A 242 -0.80 -9.55 -14.18
CA THR A 242 -1.34 -8.46 -13.37
C THR A 242 -1.53 -8.96 -11.94
N ALA A 243 -0.90 -8.28 -10.97
CA ALA A 243 -0.97 -8.66 -9.57
C ALA A 243 -2.11 -7.91 -8.87
N PHE A 244 -2.89 -8.64 -8.07
CA PHE A 244 -3.96 -8.12 -7.23
C PHE A 244 -3.63 -8.35 -5.75
N GLU A 245 -4.16 -7.50 -4.89
CA GLU A 245 -3.90 -7.51 -3.45
C GLU A 245 -5.02 -8.21 -2.71
N LEU A 246 -4.64 -9.14 -1.82
CA LEU A 246 -5.54 -9.70 -0.81
C LEU A 246 -5.06 -9.25 0.56
N VAL A 247 -6.02 -8.86 1.39
CA VAL A 247 -5.78 -8.34 2.73
C VAL A 247 -6.77 -8.97 3.71
N GLY A 248 -6.26 -9.51 4.81
CA GLY A 248 -7.04 -9.92 5.98
C GLY A 248 -6.69 -9.05 7.18
N GLN A 249 -7.67 -8.72 8.01
CA GLN A 249 -7.47 -7.93 9.22
C GLN A 249 -8.14 -8.60 10.42
N VAL A 250 -7.41 -8.69 11.53
CA VAL A 250 -7.90 -9.22 12.81
C VAL A 250 -7.72 -8.14 13.88
N PRO A 251 -8.76 -7.36 14.18
CA PRO A 251 -8.75 -6.43 15.31
C PRO A 251 -9.06 -7.16 16.62
N TYR A 252 -8.25 -6.94 17.66
CA TYR A 252 -8.53 -7.39 19.02
C TYR A 252 -8.34 -6.25 20.03
N SER A 253 -9.14 -6.23 21.11
CA SER A 253 -9.13 -5.13 22.08
C SER A 253 -8.02 -5.27 23.12
N PHE A 254 -7.55 -4.14 23.66
CA PHE A 254 -6.56 -4.15 24.75
C PHE A 254 -7.09 -4.84 26.01
N THR A 255 -8.37 -4.67 26.31
CA THR A 255 -9.00 -5.34 27.47
C THR A 255 -9.01 -6.86 27.29
N LEU A 256 -9.19 -7.36 26.08
CA LEU A 256 -9.14 -8.80 25.80
C LEU A 256 -7.70 -9.34 25.96
N GLU A 257 -6.70 -8.52 25.65
CA GLU A 257 -5.29 -8.88 25.86
C GLU A 257 -4.90 -8.86 27.35
N GLU A 258 -5.44 -7.92 28.13
CA GLU A 258 -5.24 -7.84 29.59
C GLU A 258 -5.96 -8.97 30.35
N ASP A 259 -7.19 -9.29 29.93
CA ASP A 259 -8.01 -10.35 30.54
C ASP A 259 -7.71 -11.75 29.97
N GLY A 260 -6.88 -11.83 28.93
CA GLY A 260 -6.54 -13.06 28.22
C GLY A 260 -5.60 -13.95 29.03
N VAL A 261 -5.97 -15.23 29.17
CA VAL A 261 -5.08 -16.25 29.78
C VAL A 261 -3.92 -16.61 28.85
N ILE A 262 -4.09 -16.47 27.54
CA ILE A 262 -3.09 -16.75 26.51
C ILE A 262 -2.67 -15.46 25.81
N ALA A 263 -1.43 -15.40 25.34
CA ALA A 263 -0.96 -14.30 24.51
C ALA A 263 -1.65 -14.36 23.14
N MET A 264 -2.47 -13.35 22.83
CA MET A 264 -3.30 -13.32 21.61
C MET A 264 -2.49 -13.24 20.32
N LEU A 265 -1.42 -12.44 20.30
CA LEU A 265 -0.65 -12.17 19.09
C LEU A 265 0.03 -13.41 18.46
N PRO A 266 0.74 -14.28 19.19
CA PRO A 266 1.35 -15.47 18.60
C PRO A 266 0.31 -16.47 18.06
N GLU A 267 -0.83 -16.62 18.75
CA GLU A 267 -1.90 -17.52 18.31
C GLU A 267 -2.57 -17.01 17.03
N ILE A 268 -2.89 -15.72 16.99
CA ILE A 268 -3.47 -15.08 15.79
C ILE A 268 -2.50 -15.21 14.61
N ARG A 269 -1.19 -15.02 14.83
CA ARG A 269 -0.18 -15.17 13.77
C ARG A 269 -0.13 -16.60 13.22
N ALA A 270 -0.10 -17.62 14.08
CA ALA A 270 -0.07 -19.01 13.65
C ALA A 270 -1.33 -19.39 12.84
N GLY A 271 -2.51 -18.98 13.31
CA GLY A 271 -3.76 -19.21 12.60
C GLY A 271 -3.83 -18.49 11.24
N LEU A 272 -3.32 -17.27 11.16
CA LEU A 272 -3.32 -16.49 9.92
C LEU A 272 -2.40 -17.07 8.85
N VAL A 273 -1.22 -17.59 9.21
CA VAL A 273 -0.29 -18.21 8.26
C VAL A 273 -0.93 -19.44 7.60
N ARG A 274 -1.56 -20.30 8.41
CA ARG A 274 -2.30 -21.46 7.91
C ARG A 274 -3.45 -21.04 6.98
N ASN A 275 -4.25 -20.07 7.40
CA ASN A 275 -5.38 -19.61 6.61
C ASN A 275 -4.93 -18.99 5.28
N VAL A 276 -3.80 -18.28 5.25
CA VAL A 276 -3.23 -17.73 4.01
C VAL A 276 -2.83 -18.84 3.04
N ALA A 277 -2.28 -19.96 3.52
CA ALA A 277 -1.98 -21.10 2.66
C ALA A 277 -3.25 -21.68 2.03
N GLU A 278 -4.31 -21.88 2.83
CA GLU A 278 -5.61 -22.35 2.35
C GLU A 278 -6.21 -21.38 1.31
N VAL A 279 -6.17 -20.07 1.57
CA VAL A 279 -6.68 -19.03 0.65
C VAL A 279 -5.84 -18.96 -0.62
N LEU A 280 -4.52 -19.12 -0.55
CA LEU A 280 -3.64 -19.08 -1.73
C LEU A 280 -3.92 -20.26 -2.68
N ASP A 281 -4.13 -21.46 -2.14
CA ASP A 281 -4.54 -22.60 -2.96
C ASP A 281 -5.94 -22.41 -3.55
N ASP A 282 -6.88 -21.83 -2.78
CA ASP A 282 -8.24 -21.58 -3.23
C ASP A 282 -8.28 -20.56 -4.38
N ILE A 283 -7.54 -19.46 -4.29
CA ILE A 283 -7.49 -18.49 -5.39
C ILE A 283 -6.74 -19.01 -6.63
N VAL A 284 -5.74 -19.87 -6.46
CA VAL A 284 -5.07 -20.48 -7.62
C VAL A 284 -6.02 -21.45 -8.33
N LEU A 285 -6.76 -22.24 -7.57
CA LEU A 285 -7.64 -23.27 -8.11
C LEU A 285 -8.96 -22.69 -8.65
N ASN A 286 -9.66 -21.91 -7.82
CA ASN A 286 -11.08 -21.59 -7.95
C ASN A 286 -11.37 -20.11 -8.25
N ALA A 287 -10.38 -19.22 -8.38
CA ALA A 287 -10.67 -17.82 -8.67
C ALA A 287 -11.52 -17.63 -9.96
N ASP A 288 -12.44 -16.69 -9.91
CA ASP A 288 -13.32 -16.30 -11.01
C ASP A 288 -13.71 -14.85 -10.78
N SER A 289 -13.28 -13.98 -11.71
CA SER A 289 -13.50 -12.55 -11.63
C SER A 289 -14.95 -12.11 -11.84
N SER A 290 -15.84 -13.05 -12.19
CA SER A 290 -17.26 -12.81 -12.42
C SER A 290 -18.05 -12.74 -11.12
N ALA A 291 -18.68 -11.59 -10.85
CA ALA A 291 -19.53 -11.37 -9.68
C ALA A 291 -20.86 -12.14 -9.73
N THR A 292 -21.38 -12.42 -10.93
CA THR A 292 -22.66 -13.10 -11.14
C THR A 292 -22.41 -14.49 -11.70
N ASN A 293 -23.12 -15.50 -11.18
CA ASN A 293 -22.97 -16.91 -11.60
C ASN A 293 -21.50 -17.36 -11.55
N ASN A 294 -20.83 -16.99 -10.47
CA ASN A 294 -19.46 -17.40 -10.20
C ASN A 294 -19.37 -18.92 -10.12
N ILE A 295 -18.28 -19.53 -10.60
CA ILE A 295 -18.12 -21.00 -10.57
C ILE A 295 -18.24 -21.62 -9.16
N ASN A 296 -18.03 -20.83 -8.10
CA ASN A 296 -18.10 -21.27 -6.70
C ASN A 296 -19.39 -20.86 -5.96
N ALA A 297 -20.22 -20.04 -6.61
CA ALA A 297 -21.46 -19.50 -6.08
C ALA A 297 -22.49 -19.35 -7.22
N ASP A 298 -22.71 -20.43 -7.96
CA ASP A 298 -23.60 -20.43 -9.11
C ASP A 298 -25.04 -20.17 -8.68
N GLY A 299 -25.79 -19.46 -9.53
CA GLY A 299 -27.15 -19.01 -9.24
C GLY A 299 -27.24 -17.81 -8.29
N ALA A 300 -26.11 -17.20 -7.90
CA ALA A 300 -26.07 -16.02 -7.03
C ALA A 300 -25.19 -14.89 -7.60
N THR A 301 -25.33 -13.71 -7.02
CA THR A 301 -24.40 -12.59 -7.19
C THR A 301 -23.62 -12.42 -5.90
N ILE A 302 -22.30 -12.50 -5.98
CA ILE A 302 -21.37 -12.31 -4.87
C ILE A 302 -20.66 -10.96 -4.97
N ALA A 303 -20.28 -10.42 -3.82
CA ALA A 303 -19.52 -9.18 -3.68
C ALA A 303 -18.16 -9.43 -3.02
N PRO A 304 -17.14 -8.58 -3.26
CA PRO A 304 -15.84 -8.69 -2.58
C PRO A 304 -15.94 -8.58 -1.04
N THR A 305 -17.06 -8.08 -0.52
CA THR A 305 -17.33 -7.95 0.91
C THR A 305 -17.95 -9.21 1.52
N ASP A 306 -18.33 -10.21 0.72
CA ASP A 306 -18.98 -11.41 1.21
C ASP A 306 -17.96 -12.33 1.90
N ALA A 307 -18.19 -12.58 3.19
CA ALA A 307 -17.32 -13.40 4.01
C ALA A 307 -17.19 -14.81 3.42
N GLY A 308 -15.95 -15.27 3.22
CA GLY A 308 -15.64 -16.59 2.68
C GLY A 308 -15.92 -16.76 1.17
N LYS A 309 -16.30 -15.69 0.46
CA LYS A 309 -16.54 -15.72 -1.00
C LYS A 309 -15.80 -14.61 -1.75
N GLY A 310 -15.54 -13.49 -1.08
CA GLY A 310 -14.95 -12.30 -1.70
C GLY A 310 -13.55 -12.52 -2.28
N HIS A 311 -12.79 -13.49 -1.77
CA HIS A 311 -11.45 -13.81 -2.28
C HIS A 311 -11.48 -14.49 -3.66
N TRP A 312 -12.59 -15.13 -4.05
CA TRP A 312 -12.74 -15.72 -5.39
C TRP A 312 -12.79 -14.66 -6.49
N LEU A 313 -13.29 -13.46 -6.17
CA LEU A 313 -13.40 -12.30 -7.08
C LEU A 313 -12.08 -11.55 -7.25
N ILE A 314 -10.95 -12.19 -6.99
CA ILE A 314 -9.64 -11.64 -7.33
C ILE A 314 -9.60 -11.40 -8.84
N GLY A 315 -8.96 -10.33 -9.30
CA GLY A 315 -9.08 -9.84 -10.68
C GLY A 315 -8.44 -10.71 -11.78
N TYR A 316 -8.24 -12.00 -11.54
CA TYR A 316 -7.82 -13.02 -12.50
C TYR A 316 -8.64 -14.30 -12.30
N ASP A 317 -8.63 -15.17 -13.30
CA ASP A 317 -9.34 -16.44 -13.25
C ASP A 317 -8.39 -17.62 -12.99
N GLY A 318 -8.80 -18.52 -12.10
CA GLY A 318 -8.07 -19.69 -11.62
C GLY A 318 -8.00 -20.83 -12.64
N LEU A 319 -7.46 -21.97 -12.18
CA LEU A 319 -7.27 -23.17 -13.00
C LEU A 319 -8.61 -23.80 -13.45
N MET A 320 -9.60 -23.84 -12.57
CA MET A 320 -10.93 -24.46 -12.81
C MET A 320 -11.79 -23.65 -13.77
N HIS A 321 -11.63 -22.33 -13.78
CA HIS A 321 -12.39 -21.44 -14.66
C HIS A 321 -12.12 -21.72 -16.15
N LEU A 322 -10.88 -22.11 -16.50
CA LEU A 322 -10.50 -22.38 -17.89
C LEU A 322 -11.40 -23.44 -18.54
N PRO A 323 -11.50 -24.67 -18.03
CA PRO A 323 -12.37 -25.69 -18.63
C PRO A 323 -13.86 -25.43 -18.40
N LEU A 324 -14.28 -24.73 -17.34
CA LEU A 324 -15.71 -24.52 -17.04
C LEU A 324 -16.34 -23.37 -17.82
N VAL A 325 -15.57 -22.32 -18.14
CA VAL A 325 -16.09 -21.09 -18.72
C VAL A 325 -15.34 -20.71 -20.00
N ASP A 326 -14.01 -20.58 -19.93
CA ASP A 326 -13.23 -20.03 -21.05
C ASP A 326 -13.21 -20.94 -22.27
N ASN A 327 -12.99 -22.24 -22.06
CA ASN A 327 -12.93 -23.27 -23.09
C ASN A 327 -13.65 -24.54 -22.62
N THR A 328 -14.97 -24.54 -22.74
CA THR A 328 -15.83 -25.65 -22.34
C THR A 328 -15.52 -26.98 -23.03
N ALA A 329 -14.83 -26.97 -24.18
CA ALA A 329 -14.38 -28.19 -24.85
C ALA A 329 -13.36 -29.00 -24.03
N GLN A 330 -12.65 -28.35 -23.09
CA GLN A 330 -11.72 -28.99 -22.16
C GLN A 330 -12.40 -29.58 -20.91
N SER A 331 -13.71 -29.41 -20.77
CA SER A 331 -14.49 -30.08 -19.73
C SER A 331 -15.11 -31.39 -20.25
N ASN A 332 -15.18 -32.43 -19.43
CA ASN A 332 -15.82 -33.71 -19.75
C ASN A 332 -16.86 -34.04 -18.69
N ASP A 333 -18.11 -34.23 -19.12
CA ASP A 333 -19.17 -34.78 -18.28
C ASP A 333 -19.01 -36.30 -18.19
N HIS A 334 -18.56 -36.80 -17.03
CA HIS A 334 -18.35 -38.23 -16.84
C HIS A 334 -19.66 -39.00 -16.68
N ALA A 335 -20.64 -38.39 -15.99
CA ALA A 335 -21.95 -38.96 -15.67
C ALA A 335 -21.93 -40.42 -15.16
N ALA A 336 -20.85 -40.83 -14.50
CA ALA A 336 -20.61 -42.22 -14.10
C ALA A 336 -19.76 -42.29 -12.83
N ALA A 337 -19.64 -43.50 -12.26
CA ALA A 337 -18.80 -43.72 -11.08
C ALA A 337 -17.32 -43.66 -11.45
N VAL A 338 -16.46 -43.50 -10.43
CA VAL A 338 -15.00 -43.48 -10.62
C VAL A 338 -14.52 -44.75 -11.33
N SER A 339 -13.81 -44.59 -12.44
CA SER A 339 -13.24 -45.67 -13.23
C SER A 339 -11.81 -45.34 -13.65
N ASP A 340 -11.04 -46.35 -14.09
CA ASP A 340 -9.67 -46.15 -14.57
C ASP A 340 -9.64 -45.37 -15.91
N ASP A 341 -10.61 -45.63 -16.79
CA ASP A 341 -10.70 -44.98 -18.10
C ASP A 341 -10.97 -43.46 -18.00
N MET A 342 -11.61 -43.03 -16.92
CA MET A 342 -11.84 -41.61 -16.57
C MET A 342 -10.55 -40.78 -16.73
N PHE A 343 -9.41 -41.28 -16.24
CA PHE A 343 -8.13 -40.58 -16.35
C PHE A 343 -7.65 -40.41 -17.78
N ASN A 344 -7.89 -41.40 -18.63
CA ASN A 344 -7.49 -41.37 -20.03
C ASN A 344 -8.40 -40.47 -20.86
N GLU A 345 -9.71 -40.50 -20.62
CA GLU A 345 -10.68 -39.65 -21.31
C GLU A 345 -10.31 -38.16 -21.21
N ILE A 346 -10.01 -37.69 -20.01
CA ILE A 346 -9.66 -36.29 -19.81
C ILE A 346 -8.25 -35.97 -20.31
N ARG A 347 -7.31 -36.91 -20.22
CA ARG A 347 -5.95 -36.73 -20.72
C ARG A 347 -5.90 -36.61 -22.25
N VAL A 348 -6.78 -37.29 -22.97
CA VAL A 348 -6.91 -37.16 -24.44
C VAL A 348 -7.28 -35.73 -24.83
N LYS A 349 -8.09 -35.03 -24.03
CA LYS A 349 -8.50 -33.64 -24.31
C LYS A 349 -7.35 -32.64 -24.30
N LEU A 350 -6.26 -32.96 -23.58
CA LEU A 350 -5.05 -32.12 -23.55
C LEU A 350 -4.26 -32.14 -24.87
N GLY A 351 -4.55 -33.08 -25.77
CA GLY A 351 -3.88 -33.22 -27.06
C GLY A 351 -2.35 -33.25 -26.93
N LYS A 352 -1.67 -32.28 -27.55
CA LYS A 352 -0.20 -32.18 -27.53
C LYS A 352 0.38 -32.07 -26.11
N TYR A 353 -0.37 -31.50 -25.17
CA TYR A 353 0.08 -31.31 -23.79
C TYR A 353 -0.10 -32.57 -22.93
N GLY A 354 -0.93 -33.53 -23.36
CA GLY A 354 -1.16 -34.80 -22.67
C GLY A 354 -0.06 -35.85 -22.87
N ALA A 355 0.83 -35.64 -23.85
CA ALA A 355 1.82 -36.62 -24.27
C ALA A 355 2.95 -36.87 -23.25
N ARG A 356 3.27 -35.89 -22.38
CA ARG A 356 4.36 -35.98 -21.41
C ARG A 356 3.84 -36.05 -19.96
N PRO A 357 3.77 -37.25 -19.35
CA PRO A 357 3.32 -37.42 -17.96
C PRO A 357 4.09 -36.55 -16.94
N SER A 358 5.40 -36.38 -17.16
CA SER A 358 6.27 -35.63 -16.25
C SER A 358 5.96 -34.14 -16.16
N GLN A 359 5.13 -33.59 -17.06
CA GLN A 359 4.73 -32.17 -17.03
C GLN A 359 3.31 -31.97 -16.50
N LEU A 360 2.58 -33.05 -16.25
CA LEU A 360 1.19 -33.04 -15.79
C LEU A 360 1.12 -33.22 -14.28
N ALA A 361 0.02 -32.76 -13.69
CA ALA A 361 -0.40 -33.09 -12.34
C ALA A 361 -1.91 -33.28 -12.31
N TRP A 362 -2.36 -34.29 -11.56
CA TRP A 362 -3.77 -34.50 -11.23
C TRP A 362 -4.11 -33.75 -9.95
N VAL A 363 -5.20 -33.00 -9.95
CA VAL A 363 -5.78 -32.39 -8.76
C VAL A 363 -7.19 -32.94 -8.57
N MET A 364 -7.44 -33.57 -7.42
CA MET A 364 -8.71 -34.21 -7.09
C MET A 364 -9.35 -33.57 -5.87
N ASP A 365 -10.68 -33.66 -5.80
CA ASP A 365 -11.37 -33.51 -4.52
C ASP A 365 -11.14 -34.73 -3.61
N VAL A 366 -11.31 -34.52 -2.31
CA VAL A 366 -11.06 -35.53 -1.27
C VAL A 366 -11.92 -36.79 -1.46
N ASN A 367 -13.20 -36.61 -1.82
CA ASN A 367 -14.14 -37.72 -1.92
C ASN A 367 -13.87 -38.59 -3.16
N THR A 368 -13.64 -37.96 -4.31
CA THR A 368 -13.24 -38.63 -5.55
C THR A 368 -11.94 -39.39 -5.35
N PHE A 369 -10.96 -38.81 -4.64
CA PHE A 369 -9.72 -39.51 -4.31
C PHE A 369 -9.96 -40.77 -3.48
N ILE A 370 -10.76 -40.69 -2.41
CA ILE A 370 -11.09 -41.85 -1.56
C ILE A 370 -11.81 -42.93 -2.38
N ARG A 371 -12.74 -42.55 -3.26
CA ARG A 371 -13.41 -43.51 -4.16
C ARG A 371 -12.46 -44.08 -5.21
N ALA A 372 -11.51 -43.30 -5.73
CA ALA A 372 -10.50 -43.78 -6.68
C ALA A 372 -9.62 -44.87 -6.07
N GLN A 373 -9.30 -44.80 -4.77
CA GLN A 373 -8.59 -45.89 -4.08
C GLN A 373 -9.37 -47.22 -4.08
N SER A 374 -10.69 -47.19 -4.23
CA SER A 374 -11.53 -48.39 -4.21
C SER A 374 -11.53 -49.14 -5.55
N VAL A 375 -11.05 -48.53 -6.64
CA VAL A 375 -11.02 -49.12 -7.99
C VAL A 375 -10.08 -50.34 -8.03
N SER A 376 -10.60 -51.47 -8.50
CA SER A 376 -9.90 -52.77 -8.47
C SER A 376 -8.55 -52.77 -9.20
N GLN A 377 -8.43 -51.99 -10.27
CA GLN A 377 -7.19 -51.85 -11.05
C GLN A 377 -6.06 -51.20 -10.24
N PHE A 378 -6.36 -50.28 -9.34
CA PHE A 378 -5.35 -49.65 -8.47
C PHE A 378 -5.07 -50.45 -7.19
N ARG A 379 -5.93 -51.42 -6.82
CA ARG A 379 -5.82 -52.19 -5.57
C ARG A 379 -5.00 -53.46 -5.66
N THR A 380 -4.86 -54.07 -6.84
CA THR A 380 -4.31 -55.43 -6.93
C THR A 380 -2.77 -55.45 -7.08
N MET A 381 -2.12 -56.22 -6.19
CA MET A 381 -0.66 -56.46 -6.20
C MET A 381 -0.16 -57.06 -7.54
N ASP A 382 -1.04 -57.77 -8.24
CA ASP A 382 -0.79 -58.44 -9.52
C ASP A 382 -0.69 -57.45 -10.71
N LYS A 383 -1.07 -56.18 -10.53
CA LYS A 383 -1.06 -55.14 -11.60
C LYS A 383 -0.05 -54.00 -11.38
N LEU A 384 0.38 -53.74 -10.13
CA LEU A 384 1.29 -52.64 -9.78
C LEU A 384 2.58 -53.06 -9.06
N GLY A 385 2.74 -54.35 -8.73
CA GLY A 385 3.93 -54.81 -7.99
C GLY A 385 4.05 -54.15 -6.60
N PRO A 386 5.26 -53.81 -6.11
CA PRO A 386 5.49 -53.26 -4.76
C PRO A 386 4.76 -51.95 -4.42
N ASN A 387 4.20 -51.24 -5.41
CA ASN A 387 3.52 -49.95 -5.24
C ASN A 387 1.99 -50.07 -5.13
N ALA A 388 1.46 -51.26 -4.86
CA ALA A 388 0.02 -51.47 -4.74
C ALA A 388 -0.58 -50.65 -3.58
N THR A 389 -1.66 -49.91 -3.87
CA THR A 389 -2.36 -49.05 -2.89
C THR A 389 -2.85 -49.83 -1.66
N LEU A 390 -3.06 -51.14 -1.78
CA LEU A 390 -3.44 -52.03 -0.68
C LEU A 390 -2.33 -52.20 0.38
N LEU A 391 -1.06 -51.99 0.01
CA LEU A 391 0.09 -52.15 0.91
C LEU A 391 0.61 -50.81 1.46
N THR A 392 0.47 -49.73 0.68
CA THR A 392 1.01 -48.39 1.03
C THR A 392 -0.06 -47.37 1.43
N GLY A 393 -1.34 -47.61 1.16
CA GLY A 393 -2.43 -46.67 1.46
C GLY A 393 -2.38 -45.36 0.66
N MET A 394 -1.46 -45.22 -0.30
CA MET A 394 -1.23 -43.99 -1.07
C MET A 394 -1.41 -44.26 -2.57
N LEU A 395 -2.35 -43.55 -3.19
CA LEU A 395 -2.45 -43.46 -4.65
C LEU A 395 -1.44 -42.40 -5.13
N GLY A 396 -0.15 -42.77 -5.12
CA GLY A 396 0.95 -41.80 -5.29
C GLY A 396 1.15 -41.30 -6.73
N ALA A 397 0.76 -42.08 -7.73
CA ALA A 397 0.78 -41.68 -9.14
C ALA A 397 -0.15 -42.55 -9.97
N ILE A 398 -0.83 -41.95 -10.94
CA ILE A 398 -1.66 -42.64 -11.94
C ILE A 398 -0.98 -42.42 -13.29
N GLU A 399 -0.61 -43.50 -13.98
CA GLU A 399 0.10 -43.46 -15.27
C GLU A 399 1.42 -42.66 -15.27
N GLY A 400 2.09 -42.61 -14.11
CA GLY A 400 3.33 -41.84 -13.93
C GLY A 400 3.12 -40.32 -13.75
N ILE A 401 1.87 -39.88 -13.58
CA ILE A 401 1.49 -38.50 -13.26
C ILE A 401 1.21 -38.40 -11.74
N PRO A 402 1.77 -37.42 -11.03
CA PRO A 402 1.50 -37.24 -9.59
C PRO A 402 0.05 -36.86 -9.33
N VAL A 403 -0.54 -37.43 -8.28
CA VAL A 403 -1.89 -37.11 -7.81
C VAL A 403 -1.81 -36.25 -6.57
N ILE A 404 -2.56 -35.15 -6.57
CA ILE A 404 -2.63 -34.17 -5.50
C ILE A 404 -4.08 -34.05 -5.08
N VAL A 405 -4.31 -34.12 -3.78
CA VAL A 405 -5.64 -33.97 -3.20
C VAL A 405 -5.73 -32.54 -2.68
N SER A 406 -6.70 -31.78 -3.17
CA SER A 406 -6.92 -30.40 -2.72
C SER A 406 -8.17 -30.33 -1.86
N GLU A 407 -8.03 -29.81 -0.63
CA GLU A 407 -9.16 -29.54 0.26
C GLU A 407 -10.05 -28.39 -0.26
N GLN A 408 -9.47 -27.49 -1.07
CA GLN A 408 -10.18 -26.37 -1.67
C GLN A 408 -11.07 -26.80 -2.85
N MET A 409 -10.91 -28.03 -3.34
CA MET A 409 -11.73 -28.57 -4.40
C MET A 409 -13.02 -29.17 -3.84
N ARG A 410 -14.08 -28.36 -3.80
CA ARG A 410 -15.41 -28.76 -3.29
C ARG A 410 -16.13 -29.77 -4.21
N LEU A 411 -17.17 -30.43 -3.72
CA LEU A 411 -18.12 -31.14 -4.59
C LEU A 411 -18.96 -30.13 -5.38
N ALA A 412 -19.30 -30.49 -6.61
CA ALA A 412 -20.03 -29.65 -7.54
C ALA A 412 -21.35 -30.29 -7.95
N ASP A 413 -22.25 -29.48 -8.50
CA ASP A 413 -23.43 -29.99 -9.18
C ASP A 413 -23.08 -30.63 -10.54
N ILE A 414 -24.10 -31.14 -11.22
CA ILE A 414 -23.99 -31.87 -12.49
C ILE A 414 -23.29 -31.06 -13.59
N ASP A 415 -23.29 -29.72 -13.51
CA ASP A 415 -22.61 -28.83 -14.46
C ASP A 415 -21.14 -28.54 -14.13
N GLY A 416 -20.61 -29.14 -13.04
CA GLY A 416 -19.24 -28.96 -12.59
C GLY A 416 -18.99 -27.68 -11.77
N LYS A 417 -20.01 -26.85 -11.56
CA LYS A 417 -19.97 -25.65 -10.73
C LYS A 417 -20.54 -25.92 -9.34
N VAL A 418 -20.23 -25.05 -8.39
CA VAL A 418 -20.76 -25.13 -7.02
C VAL A 418 -21.88 -24.13 -6.87
N THR A 419 -23.09 -24.60 -6.56
CA THR A 419 -24.28 -23.76 -6.40
C THR A 419 -24.29 -23.11 -5.02
N ASP A 420 -24.63 -21.81 -4.96
CA ASP A 420 -24.61 -21.05 -3.70
C ASP A 420 -25.65 -21.56 -2.69
N ALA A 421 -26.83 -21.92 -3.18
CA ALA A 421 -27.94 -22.45 -2.39
C ALA A 421 -27.77 -23.92 -1.98
N GLY A 422 -26.61 -24.52 -2.29
CA GLY A 422 -26.36 -25.96 -2.18
C GLY A 422 -26.61 -26.67 -3.51
N ASN A 423 -25.76 -27.66 -3.81
CA ASN A 423 -25.83 -28.43 -5.05
C ASN A 423 -27.10 -29.30 -5.04
N GLY A 424 -27.75 -29.47 -6.20
CA GLY A 424 -28.85 -30.40 -6.36
C GLY A 424 -28.39 -31.86 -6.22
N THR A 425 -27.23 -32.19 -6.81
CA THR A 425 -26.53 -33.46 -6.59
C THR A 425 -25.05 -33.20 -6.38
N ASP A 426 -24.50 -33.66 -5.25
CA ASP A 426 -23.07 -33.55 -4.96
C ASP A 426 -22.28 -34.58 -5.78
N THR A 427 -21.51 -34.07 -6.75
CA THR A 427 -20.68 -34.85 -7.66
C THR A 427 -19.22 -34.46 -7.57
N GLY A 428 -18.36 -35.44 -7.86
CA GLY A 428 -16.92 -35.31 -7.78
C GLY A 428 -16.32 -34.66 -9.01
N ARG A 429 -15.09 -34.17 -8.87
CA ARG A 429 -14.35 -33.46 -9.90
C ARG A 429 -12.89 -33.95 -9.96
N LEU A 430 -12.30 -33.90 -11.15
CA LEU A 430 -10.90 -34.23 -11.40
C LEU A 430 -10.31 -33.24 -12.40
N LEU A 431 -9.28 -32.50 -11.98
CA LEU A 431 -8.57 -31.55 -12.81
C LEU A 431 -7.22 -32.12 -13.25
N VAL A 432 -6.84 -31.87 -14.50
CA VAL A 432 -5.50 -32.12 -15.03
C VAL A 432 -4.89 -30.83 -15.54
N VAL A 433 -3.64 -30.58 -15.14
CA VAL A 433 -2.95 -29.34 -15.47
C VAL A 433 -1.55 -29.63 -16.00
N ASN A 434 -1.19 -29.01 -17.13
CA ASN A 434 0.21 -28.91 -17.53
C ASN A 434 0.90 -27.77 -16.78
N ARG A 435 1.78 -28.14 -15.86
CA ARG A 435 2.50 -27.24 -14.95
C ARG A 435 3.32 -26.16 -15.66
N THR A 436 3.80 -26.45 -16.87
CA THR A 436 4.68 -25.53 -17.63
C THR A 436 3.93 -24.41 -18.34
N GLN A 437 2.61 -24.56 -18.51
CA GLN A 437 1.77 -23.61 -19.25
C GLN A 437 1.11 -22.58 -18.33
N TRP A 438 1.29 -22.69 -17.02
CA TRP A 438 0.85 -21.69 -16.05
C TRP A 438 2.06 -20.94 -15.51
N ALA A 439 1.83 -19.69 -15.12
CA ALA A 439 2.82 -18.84 -14.50
C ALA A 439 2.15 -18.09 -13.36
N GLN A 440 2.75 -18.17 -12.18
CA GLN A 440 2.33 -17.37 -11.03
C GLN A 440 3.40 -16.34 -10.70
N GLY A 441 3.00 -15.20 -10.14
CA GLY A 441 3.91 -14.13 -9.81
C GLY A 441 3.53 -13.46 -8.50
N PHE A 442 4.54 -13.20 -7.67
CA PHE A 442 4.38 -12.41 -6.45
C PHE A 442 5.02 -11.05 -6.67
N ARG A 443 4.22 -9.98 -6.51
CA ARG A 443 4.75 -8.60 -6.51
C ARG A 443 5.26 -8.20 -5.14
N ARG A 444 4.57 -8.67 -4.10
CA ARG A 444 4.93 -8.58 -2.70
C ARG A 444 4.56 -9.93 -2.08
N GLU A 445 5.54 -10.56 -1.45
CA GLU A 445 5.35 -11.78 -0.64
C GLU A 445 4.48 -11.46 0.59
N LEU A 446 4.21 -12.47 1.41
CA LEU A 446 3.40 -12.29 2.61
C LEU A 446 4.03 -11.29 3.58
N THR A 447 3.27 -10.27 3.98
CA THR A 447 3.63 -9.36 5.07
C THR A 447 2.58 -9.40 6.17
N ILE A 448 3.04 -9.40 7.42
CA ILE A 448 2.19 -9.30 8.61
C ILE A 448 2.56 -8.00 9.33
N ASP A 449 1.64 -7.05 9.32
CA ASP A 449 1.78 -5.75 9.97
C ASP A 449 0.93 -5.74 11.25
N VAL A 450 1.47 -5.20 12.33
CA VAL A 450 0.76 -5.04 13.60
C VAL A 450 0.71 -3.57 13.94
N ASP A 451 -0.49 -3.01 14.02
CA ASP A 451 -0.70 -1.61 14.36
C ASP A 451 -1.56 -1.47 15.62
N ARG A 452 -1.34 -0.39 16.39
CA ARG A 452 -2.13 -0.07 17.57
C ARG A 452 -3.04 1.12 17.26
N ASP A 453 -4.32 0.85 17.07
CA ASP A 453 -5.33 1.88 16.95
C ASP A 453 -5.72 2.41 18.34
N THR A 454 -5.06 3.50 18.73
CA THR A 454 -5.30 4.21 19.99
C THR A 454 -6.70 4.84 20.08
N GLN A 455 -7.35 5.14 18.96
CA GLN A 455 -8.71 5.71 18.97
C GLN A 455 -9.75 4.67 19.34
N LYS A 456 -9.60 3.44 18.82
CA LYS A 456 -10.49 2.32 19.12
C LYS A 456 -10.04 1.47 20.31
N ARG A 457 -8.85 1.73 20.86
CA ARG A 457 -8.21 0.93 21.92
C ARG A 457 -8.05 -0.55 21.52
N GLN A 458 -7.60 -0.76 20.28
CA GLN A 458 -7.47 -2.07 19.65
C GLN A 458 -6.07 -2.24 19.04
N THR A 459 -5.54 -3.46 19.06
CA THR A 459 -4.42 -3.85 18.22
C THR A 459 -5.02 -4.51 16.97
N VAL A 460 -4.56 -4.10 15.79
CA VAL A 460 -4.99 -4.64 14.50
C VAL A 460 -3.82 -5.38 13.87
N VAL A 461 -4.01 -6.68 13.64
CA VAL A 461 -3.06 -7.49 12.86
C VAL A 461 -3.57 -7.53 11.42
N THR A 462 -2.76 -7.03 10.49
CA THR A 462 -3.06 -7.01 9.06
C THR A 462 -2.12 -7.95 8.33
N VAL A 463 -2.68 -8.81 7.49
CA VAL A 463 -1.91 -9.73 6.65
C VAL A 463 -2.22 -9.41 5.20
N SER A 464 -1.18 -9.25 4.38
CA SER A 464 -1.37 -8.91 2.98
C SER A 464 -0.33 -9.58 2.07
N PHE A 465 -0.75 -9.88 0.84
CA PHE A 465 0.15 -10.30 -0.23
C PHE A 465 -0.40 -9.84 -1.57
N ARG A 466 0.47 -9.78 -2.58
CA ARG A 466 0.08 -9.42 -3.95
C ARG A 466 0.45 -10.52 -4.93
N HIS A 467 -0.57 -11.18 -5.46
CA HIS A 467 -0.43 -12.37 -6.29
C HIS A 467 -1.01 -12.14 -7.70
N ALA A 468 -0.41 -12.78 -8.69
CA ALA A 468 -0.82 -12.82 -10.08
C ALA A 468 -0.79 -14.25 -10.58
N LEU A 469 -1.81 -14.65 -11.34
CA LEU A 469 -1.83 -15.91 -12.06
C LEU A 469 -2.16 -15.65 -13.53
N THR A 470 -1.41 -16.27 -14.44
CA THR A 470 -1.75 -16.26 -15.87
C THR A 470 -1.28 -17.52 -16.56
N GLU A 471 -1.83 -17.77 -17.74
CA GLU A 471 -1.39 -18.84 -18.63
C GLU A 471 -0.35 -18.34 -19.63
N ARG A 472 0.52 -19.23 -20.08
CA ARG A 472 1.56 -18.91 -21.07
C ARG A 472 1.10 -19.14 -22.51
N SER A 473 0.01 -19.86 -22.74
CA SER A 473 -0.48 -20.26 -24.06
C SER A 473 -1.05 -19.09 -24.88
N GLY A 474 -1.54 -18.05 -24.19
CA GLY A 474 -1.81 -16.72 -24.74
C GLY A 474 -3.29 -16.38 -24.98
N ALA A 475 -4.19 -17.36 -25.09
CA ALA A 475 -5.63 -17.12 -25.18
C ALA A 475 -6.43 -18.27 -24.55
N ARG A 476 -7.13 -17.96 -23.45
CA ARG A 476 -7.81 -18.94 -22.57
C ARG A 476 -8.85 -19.76 -23.33
N SER A 477 -9.55 -19.12 -24.27
CA SER A 477 -10.61 -19.75 -25.08
C SER A 477 -10.14 -20.82 -26.07
N SER A 478 -8.84 -20.92 -26.30
CA SER A 478 -8.24 -21.95 -27.19
C SER A 478 -7.22 -22.84 -26.49
N ALA A 479 -7.01 -22.61 -25.20
CA ALA A 479 -6.03 -23.34 -24.41
C ALA A 479 -6.46 -24.80 -24.22
N SER A 480 -5.54 -25.73 -24.46
CA SER A 480 -5.74 -27.18 -24.30
C SER A 480 -4.79 -27.81 -23.28
N HIS A 481 -4.24 -27.00 -22.37
CA HIS A 481 -3.25 -27.47 -21.38
C HIS A 481 -3.85 -27.79 -20.02
N THR A 482 -5.13 -27.53 -19.83
CA THR A 482 -5.89 -27.79 -18.60
C THR A 482 -7.21 -28.43 -18.98
N GLY A 483 -7.54 -29.56 -18.36
CA GLY A 483 -8.79 -30.28 -18.59
C GLY A 483 -9.48 -30.60 -17.27
N LEU A 484 -10.81 -30.59 -17.26
CA LEU A 484 -11.62 -30.96 -16.10
C LEU A 484 -12.58 -32.09 -16.44
N GLN A 485 -12.69 -33.07 -15.55
CA GLN A 485 -13.76 -34.05 -15.53
C GLN A 485 -14.67 -33.74 -14.35
N TYR A 486 -15.98 -33.68 -14.60
CA TYR A 486 -17.01 -33.35 -13.62
C TYR A 486 -18.17 -34.35 -13.69
N ASN A 487 -19.14 -34.23 -12.78
CA ASN A 487 -20.26 -35.17 -12.65
C ASN A 487 -19.81 -36.61 -12.37
N ILE A 488 -18.79 -36.76 -11.50
CA ILE A 488 -18.34 -38.07 -11.03
C ILE A 488 -19.30 -38.52 -9.91
N THR A 489 -20.02 -39.60 -10.14
CA THR A 489 -21.07 -40.07 -9.24
C THR A 489 -20.55 -41.08 -8.20
N GLY A 490 -21.32 -41.30 -7.14
CA GLY A 490 -20.97 -42.26 -6.09
C GLY A 490 -19.86 -41.80 -5.14
N VAL A 491 -19.63 -40.49 -5.05
CA VAL A 491 -18.61 -39.87 -4.18
C VAL A 491 -19.12 -39.42 -2.81
N VAL A 492 -20.45 -39.34 -2.64
CA VAL A 492 -21.10 -39.10 -1.34
C VAL A 492 -21.38 -40.40 -0.60
#